data_AF-A0A6I4LUS6-F1
#
_entry.id   AF-A0A6I4LUS6-F1
#
_cell.length_a   1.000
_cell.length_b   1.000
_cell.length_c   1.000
_cell.angle_alpha   90.00
_cell.angle_beta   90.00
_cell.angle_gamma   90.00
#
_symmetry.space_group_name_H-M   'P 1'
#
loop_
_entity.id
_entity.type
_entity.pdbx_description
1 polymer ?
#
loop_
_entity_poly.entity_id
_entity_poly.type
_entity_poly.pdbx_seq_one_letter_code
_entity_poly.pdbx_strand_id
1 'polypeptide(L)' 'MILREVLFMAAALLGSFALVATYLWLFHSHVNVKELGSTGAAMAFGAYAGRIWGRKERHG' A
#
# COMPACT_ATOMS: atom_id res chain seq x y z
N MET A 1 16.10 -13.76 0.88
CA MET A 1 14.77 -13.50 1.48
C MET A 1 14.56 -12.01 1.71
N ILE A 2 15.33 -11.36 2.59
CA ILE A 2 15.16 -9.94 2.97
C ILE A 2 15.02 -8.95 1.80
N LEU A 3 15.84 -9.04 0.74
CA LEU A 3 15.79 -8.08 -0.37
C LEU A 3 14.44 -8.10 -1.12
N ARG A 4 13.81 -9.27 -1.29
CA ARG A 4 12.52 -9.39 -1.99
C ARG A 4 11.37 -8.84 -1.15
N GLU A 5 11.43 -9.03 0.17
CA GLU A 5 10.48 -8.42 1.10
C GLU A 5 10.62 -6.90 1.13
N VAL A 6 11.85 -6.37 1.16
CA VAL A 6 12.10 -4.92 1.14
C VAL A 6 11.60 -4.30 -0.17
N LEU A 7 11.90 -4.92 -1.32
CA LEU A 7 11.42 -4.45 -2.62
C LEU A 7 9.88 -4.47 -2.71
N PHE A 8 9.24 -5.49 -2.15
CA PHE A 8 7.78 -5.55 -2.12
C PHE A 8 7.19 -4.48 -1.21
N MET A 9 7.75 -4.27 -0.02
CA MET A 9 7.33 -3.21 0.90
C MET A 9 7.47 -1.83 0.27
N ALA A 10 8.63 -1.57 -0.36
CA ALA A 10 8.86 -0.33 -1.08
C ALA A 10 7.84 -0.13 -2.20
N ALA A 11 7.60 -1.15 -3.04
CA ALA A 11 6.62 -1.08 -4.12
C ALA A 11 5.17 -0.91 -3.60
N ALA A 12 4.81 -1.60 -2.53
CA ALA A 12 3.48 -1.49 -1.92
C ALA A 12 3.26 -0.10 -1.35
N LEU A 13 4.22 0.45 -0.59
CA LEU A 13 4.14 1.81 -0.07
C LEU A 13 4.04 2.82 -1.22
N LEU A 14 4.97 2.77 -2.18
CA LEU A 14 5.01 3.74 -3.28
C LEU A 14 3.75 3.67 -4.14
N GLY A 15 3.28 2.46 -4.45
CA GLY A 15 2.03 2.24 -5.21
C GLY A 15 0.79 2.71 -4.45
N SER A 16 0.70 2.43 -3.14
CA SER A 16 -0.41 2.89 -2.30
C SER A 16 -0.45 4.42 -2.18
N PHE A 17 0.69 5.06 -1.93
CA PHE A 17 0.77 6.53 -1.89
C PHE A 17 0.47 7.15 -3.25
N ALA A 18 0.98 6.59 -4.35
CA ALA A 18 0.69 7.08 -5.69
C ALA A 18 -0.81 6.99 -6.03
N LEU A 19 -1.46 5.86 -5.71
CA LEU A 19 -2.89 5.67 -5.93
C LEU A 19 -3.73 6.64 -5.11
N VAL A 20 -3.44 6.78 -3.82
CA VAL A 20 -4.19 7.69 -2.94
C VAL A 20 -3.94 9.15 -3.34
N ALA A 21 -2.72 9.53 -3.71
CA ALA A 21 -2.41 10.86 -4.20
C ALA A 21 -3.15 11.16 -5.51
N THR A 22 -3.18 10.20 -6.43
CA THR A 22 -3.92 10.32 -7.69
C THR A 22 -5.43 10.43 -7.42
N TYR A 23 -5.97 9.61 -6.53
CA TYR A 23 -7.38 9.66 -6.13
C TYR A 23 -7.75 11.02 -5.52
N LEU A 24 -6.95 11.52 -4.58
CA LEU A 24 -7.13 12.83 -3.99
C LEU A 24 -7.03 13.92 -5.06
N TRP A 25 -6.05 13.85 -5.96
CA TRP A 25 -5.92 14.83 -7.04
C TRP A 25 -7.11 14.86 -7.99
N LEU A 26 -7.67 13.69 -8.32
CA LEU A 26 -8.76 13.56 -9.29
C LEU A 26 -10.13 13.93 -8.70
N PHE A 27 -10.36 13.61 -7.43
CA PHE A 27 -11.69 13.69 -6.81
C PHE A 27 -11.77 14.69 -5.65
N HIS A 28 -10.66 15.20 -5.14
CA HIS A 28 -10.61 16.21 -4.08
C HIS A 28 -9.84 17.44 -4.56
N SER A 29 -10.42 18.63 -4.38
CA SER A 29 -9.77 19.89 -4.76
C SER A 29 -8.46 20.16 -4.01
N HIS A 30 -8.20 19.44 -2.92
CA HIS A 30 -6.97 19.52 -2.12
C HIS A 30 -6.44 18.14 -1.75
N VAL A 31 -5.14 17.95 -1.90
CA VAL A 31 -4.43 16.77 -1.39
C VAL A 31 -4.16 16.97 0.10
N ASN A 32 -4.95 16.33 0.96
CA ASN A 32 -4.72 16.34 2.39
C ASN A 32 -3.61 15.34 2.75
N VAL A 33 -2.47 15.84 3.24
CA VAL A 33 -1.30 15.02 3.60
C VAL A 33 -1.63 14.00 4.70
N LYS A 34 -2.58 14.30 5.59
CA LYS A 34 -3.00 13.35 6.64
C LYS A 34 -3.77 12.17 6.06
N GLU A 35 -4.72 12.41 5.15
CA GLU A 35 -5.46 11.35 4.47
C GLU A 35 -4.57 10.55 3.54
N LEU A 36 -3.68 11.23 2.81
CA LEU A 36 -2.68 10.57 1.97
C LEU A 36 -1.79 9.64 2.83
N GLY A 37 -1.31 10.16 3.95
CA GLY A 37 -0.51 9.46 4.96
C GLY A 37 -1.19 8.22 5.51
N SER A 38 -2.37 8.38 6.10
CA SER A 38 -3.10 7.32 6.79
C SER A 38 -3.65 6.27 5.81
N THR A 39 -4.23 6.70 4.69
CA THR A 39 -4.86 5.82 3.71
C THR A 39 -3.82 5.07 2.89
N GLY A 40 -2.75 5.75 2.48
CA GLY A 40 -1.62 5.13 1.79
C GLY A 40 -0.93 4.09 2.65
N ALA A 41 -0.69 4.40 3.93
CA ALA A 41 -0.15 3.43 4.89
C ALA A 41 -1.10 2.24 5.10
N ALA A 42 -2.39 2.48 5.31
CA ALA A 42 -3.38 1.42 5.51
C ALA A 42 -3.48 0.48 4.29
N MET A 43 -3.47 1.01 3.07
CA MET A 43 -3.41 0.20 1.85
C MET A 43 -2.14 -0.65 1.77
N ALA A 44 -0.98 -0.08 2.08
CA ALA A 44 0.29 -0.81 2.05
C ALA A 44 0.31 -1.94 3.09
N PHE A 45 -0.20 -1.69 4.30
CA PHE A 45 -0.38 -2.71 5.32
C PHE A 45 -1.37 -3.79 4.90
N GLY A 46 -2.50 -3.42 4.29
CA GLY A 46 -3.47 -4.37 3.74
C GLY A 46 -2.88 -5.28 2.66
N ALA A 47 -2.10 -4.70 1.73
CA ALA A 47 -1.40 -5.45 0.68
C ALA A 47 -0.39 -6.44 1.27
N TYR A 48 0.32 -6.05 2.34
CA TYR A 48 1.25 -6.93 3.03
C TYR A 48 0.56 -8.04 3.81
N ALA A 49 -0.51 -7.72 4.55
CA ALA A 49 -1.31 -8.71 5.28
C ALA A 49 -1.93 -9.74 4.34
N GLY A 50 -2.52 -9.31 3.22
CA GLY A 50 -3.07 -10.19 2.19
C GLY A 50 -2.01 -11.09 1.56
N ARG A 51 -0.78 -10.59 1.37
CA ARG A 51 0.34 -11.42 0.90
C ARG A 51 0.75 -12.50 1.92
N ILE A 52 0.73 -12.20 3.23
CA ILE A 52 1.01 -13.21 4.26
C ILE A 52 -0.10 -14.26 4.29
N TRP A 53 -1.36 -13.83 4.24
CA TRP A 53 -2.52 -14.71 4.23
C TRP A 53 -2.52 -15.64 3.01
N GLY A 54 -2.31 -15.10 1.80
CA GLY A 54 -2.23 -15.90 0.57
C GLY A 54 -1.03 -16.86 0.53
N ARG A 55 0.03 -16.61 1.32
CA ARG A 55 1.10 -17.60 1.53
C ARG A 55 0.65 -18.75 2.43
N LYS A 56 -0.21 -18.52 3.42
CA LYS A 56 -0.78 -19.60 4.25
C LYS A 56 -1.73 -20.50 3.43
N GLU A 57 -2.57 -19.92 2.59
CA GLU A 57 -3.56 -20.70 1.81
C GLU A 57 -2.93 -21.55 0.70
N ARG A 58 -1.79 -21.14 0.12
CA ARG A 58 -1.09 -21.93 -0.93
C ARG A 58 -0.32 -23.14 -0.42
N HIS A 59 -0.24 -23.33 0.90
CA HIS A 59 0.44 -24.46 1.53
C HIS A 59 -0.54 -25.41 2.25
N GLY A 60 -1.85 -25.24 2.05
CA GLY A 60 -2.91 -26.17 2.48
C GLY A 60 -3.24 -27.18 1.41
#